data_AF-A0A347VXI6-F1
#
_entry.id   AF-A0A347VXI6-F1
#
_cell.length_a   1.000
_cell.length_b   1.000
_cell.length_c   1.000
_cell.angle_alpha   90.00
_cell.angle_beta   90.00
_cell.angle_gamma   90.00
#
_symmetry.space_group_name_H-M   'P 1'
#
loop_
_entity.id
_entity.type
_entity.pdbx_description
1 polymer ?
#
loop_
_entity_poly.entity_id
_entity_poly.type
_entity_poly.pdbx_seq_one_letter_code
_entity_poly.pdbx_strand_id
1 'polypeptide(L)'
;MQTSSEFILENIKSIFENNKNIFVTPNIPDKKINNVIKAFKIDNYKNIVAIYDNTIFGAADEGIAFLGEKMVLKSDTTSPKEILYSDIDKLEYECKEIETKPGKIEKQEKLFFINKNGEKSDISYCLIASNYKHLESFINKMLESCSSFKNEDLLKPLEEMSQSFKEAYIKIVINMAYSDDDKIDSKEQAEIFYLMSKINLDQETRMNVREYLVSVNKDSMNNIKDLLEILKQEAEPSVYKSYMISLTKELVNLHYATKLDSNASEFDFITAEIPFVKQYQELFGVSDEQLRFICESLQNDYKLLNNDIEDSQMKQMMKDTAAKAAGIGVPLGAVYLSGSVAGLSAAGMTSGLAALGMGGILGFSAMATGIGTVVLIGVVAYQGVKFLTSDNSLSKYKVRELMLHEILKQNQKTISQVIGDINYLVEKLNNVIIESNKKGEALSIKEAQIKKLVSMMVQYQGALDAINGKNARLQSMEARLHVPKTLDESKLKKLTSEAMKAQYYDIVMQNYTEITNDDKKEYALKTNLNAETLETLANILKVIGYIKA
;
A
#
# COMPACT_ATOMS: atom_id res chain seq x y z
N MET A 1 -26.40 -1.95 10.71
CA MET A 1 -25.93 -2.52 11.98
C MET A 1 -24.46 -2.84 11.81
N GLN A 2 -23.67 -2.57 12.84
CA GLN A 2 -22.21 -2.65 12.80
C GLN A 2 -21.76 -4.11 12.92
N THR A 3 -20.65 -4.49 12.31
CA THR A 3 -20.02 -5.79 12.62
C THR A 3 -19.22 -5.69 13.91
N SER A 4 -18.99 -6.81 14.57
CA SER A 4 -18.16 -6.87 15.79
C SER A 4 -16.73 -6.39 15.56
N SER A 5 -16.11 -6.76 14.44
CA SER A 5 -14.78 -6.25 14.06
C SER A 5 -14.78 -4.73 13.94
N GLU A 6 -15.77 -4.16 13.25
CA GLU A 6 -15.93 -2.70 13.10
C GLU A 6 -16.16 -2.02 14.46
N PHE A 7 -17.02 -2.58 15.32
CA PHE A 7 -17.28 -2.06 16.66
C PHE A 7 -16.01 -2.07 17.54
N ILE A 8 -15.25 -3.16 17.50
CA ILE A 8 -14.00 -3.30 18.26
C ILE A 8 -12.99 -2.24 17.79
N LEU A 9 -12.80 -2.06 16.48
CA LEU A 9 -11.86 -1.08 15.93
C LEU A 9 -12.16 0.34 16.40
N GLU A 10 -13.43 0.74 16.40
CA GLU A 10 -13.86 2.09 16.75
C GLU A 10 -13.81 2.38 18.25
N ASN A 11 -14.14 1.39 19.08
CA ASN A 11 -14.45 1.63 20.49
C ASN A 11 -13.38 1.12 21.46
N ILE A 12 -12.53 0.16 21.08
CA ILE A 12 -11.68 -0.52 22.07
C ILE A 12 -10.63 0.40 22.74
N LYS A 13 -10.13 1.41 22.02
CA LYS A 13 -9.11 2.33 22.56
C LYS A 13 -9.67 3.36 23.54
N SER A 14 -10.93 3.75 23.40
CA SER A 14 -11.57 4.78 24.23
C SER A 14 -12.06 4.24 25.58
N ILE A 15 -11.97 2.92 25.77
CA ILE A 15 -12.63 2.23 26.89
C ILE A 15 -11.70 1.95 28.06
N PHE A 16 -10.41 1.76 27.84
CA PHE A 16 -9.50 1.38 28.92
C PHE A 16 -8.73 2.60 29.44
N GLU A 17 -8.66 2.78 30.76
CA GLU A 17 -8.04 3.93 31.44
C GLU A 17 -6.59 4.19 31.01
N ASN A 18 -5.88 3.14 30.56
CA ASN A 18 -4.51 3.22 30.07
C ASN A 18 -4.37 2.45 28.75
N ASN A 19 -4.61 3.15 27.64
CA ASN A 19 -4.60 2.60 26.27
C ASN A 19 -3.25 2.02 25.82
N LYS A 20 -2.17 2.16 26.61
CA LYS A 20 -0.82 1.66 26.29
C LYS A 20 -0.73 0.14 26.16
N ASN A 21 -1.64 -0.59 26.82
CA ASN A 21 -1.68 -2.05 26.79
C ASN A 21 -2.56 -2.60 25.67
N ILE A 22 -3.16 -1.72 24.85
CA ILE A 22 -4.07 -2.11 23.78
C ILE A 22 -3.42 -1.86 22.42
N PHE A 23 -3.32 -2.93 21.66
CA PHE A 23 -2.82 -2.92 20.30
C PHE A 23 -3.96 -3.27 19.37
N VAL A 24 -4.24 -2.40 18.40
CA VAL A 24 -5.34 -2.57 17.44
C VAL A 24 -4.76 -2.73 16.06
N THR A 25 -5.33 -3.66 15.28
CA THR A 25 -4.93 -3.89 13.90
C THR A 25 -5.14 -2.64 13.02
N PRO A 26 -4.32 -2.43 11.99
CA PRO A 26 -3.12 -3.20 11.64
C PRO A 26 -1.95 -2.92 12.58
N ASN A 27 -2.01 -1.90 13.44
CA ASN A 27 -0.90 -1.32 14.20
C ASN A 27 -0.42 -2.16 15.42
N ILE A 28 -0.42 -3.49 15.32
CA ILE A 28 0.05 -4.40 16.37
C ILE A 28 1.52 -4.81 16.11
N PRO A 29 2.45 -4.71 17.08
CA PRO A 29 3.84 -5.17 16.95
C PRO A 29 3.97 -6.66 16.57
N ASP A 30 4.90 -7.05 15.67
CA ASP A 30 4.94 -8.43 15.11
C ASP A 30 5.34 -9.44 16.17
N LYS A 31 6.24 -9.04 17.07
CA LYS A 31 6.59 -9.85 18.24
C LYS A 31 5.34 -10.15 19.08
N LYS A 32 4.45 -9.18 19.27
CA LYS A 32 3.20 -9.36 20.02
C LYS A 32 2.20 -10.22 19.24
N ILE A 33 2.03 -9.99 17.94
CA ILE A 33 1.21 -10.85 17.08
C ILE A 33 1.69 -12.30 17.16
N ASN A 34 2.98 -12.54 16.94
CA ASN A 34 3.59 -13.88 16.96
C ASN A 34 3.48 -14.54 18.33
N ASN A 35 3.66 -13.78 19.41
CA ASN A 35 3.49 -14.27 20.76
C ASN A 35 2.03 -14.64 21.01
N VAL A 36 1.07 -13.79 20.64
CA VAL A 36 -0.36 -14.08 20.76
C VAL A 36 -0.75 -15.32 19.96
N ILE A 37 -0.37 -15.43 18.68
CA ILE A 37 -0.65 -16.62 17.85
C ILE A 37 -0.21 -17.90 18.55
N LYS A 38 1.04 -17.92 19.04
CA LYS A 38 1.62 -19.09 19.71
C LYS A 38 0.98 -19.35 21.06
N ALA A 39 0.80 -18.31 21.87
CA ALA A 39 0.36 -18.41 23.25
C ALA A 39 -1.14 -18.72 23.35
N PHE A 40 -1.96 -18.10 22.50
CA PHE A 40 -3.43 -18.20 22.47
C PHE A 40 -3.93 -19.25 21.49
N LYS A 41 -3.03 -19.86 20.69
CA LYS A 41 -3.35 -20.88 19.68
C LYS A 41 -4.35 -20.40 18.61
N ILE A 42 -4.11 -19.20 18.09
CA ILE A 42 -4.96 -18.60 17.04
C ILE A 42 -4.43 -19.02 15.67
N ASP A 43 -5.28 -19.64 14.85
CA ASP A 43 -4.87 -20.21 13.56
C ASP A 43 -4.55 -19.15 12.49
N ASN A 44 -5.34 -18.07 12.44
CA ASN A 44 -5.19 -17.03 11.43
C ASN A 44 -5.08 -15.64 12.08
N TYR A 45 -3.87 -15.07 12.01
CA TYR A 45 -3.58 -13.75 12.56
C TYR A 45 -4.35 -12.61 11.90
N LYS A 46 -4.81 -12.80 10.66
CA LYS A 46 -5.61 -11.79 9.93
C LYS A 46 -6.96 -11.49 10.62
N ASN A 47 -7.43 -12.41 11.46
CA ASN A 47 -8.68 -12.28 12.20
C ASN A 47 -8.50 -11.52 13.53
N ILE A 48 -7.26 -11.23 13.95
CA ILE A 48 -6.99 -10.50 15.19
C ILE A 48 -7.31 -9.03 14.97
N VAL A 49 -8.36 -8.56 15.63
CA VAL A 49 -8.80 -7.16 15.60
C VAL A 49 -7.99 -6.33 16.61
N ALA A 50 -7.84 -6.85 17.82
CA ALA A 50 -7.10 -6.18 18.89
C ALA A 50 -6.51 -7.15 19.91
N ILE A 51 -5.49 -6.69 20.64
CA ILE A 51 -4.84 -7.40 21.74
C ILE A 51 -4.80 -6.47 22.94
N TYR A 52 -5.31 -6.95 24.06
CA TYR A 52 -5.01 -6.41 25.38
C TYR A 52 -3.86 -7.24 25.98
N ASP A 53 -2.72 -6.59 26.18
CA ASP A 53 -1.53 -7.19 26.77
C ASP A 53 -1.56 -7.04 28.29
N ASN A 54 -1.68 -8.16 29.00
CA ASN A 54 -1.67 -8.18 30.47
C ASN A 54 -0.31 -8.56 31.07
N THR A 55 0.71 -8.75 30.23
CA THR A 55 2.02 -9.20 30.69
C THR A 55 2.79 -8.08 31.38
N ILE A 56 3.52 -8.42 32.44
CA ILE A 56 4.33 -7.45 33.20
C ILE A 56 5.45 -6.84 32.32
N PHE A 57 6.03 -7.64 31.42
CA PHE A 57 7.14 -7.22 30.56
C PHE A 57 6.72 -6.85 29.12
N GLY A 58 5.42 -6.79 28.83
CA GLY A 58 4.90 -6.39 27.52
C GLY A 58 5.19 -7.40 26.39
N ALA A 59 5.25 -8.69 26.70
CA ALA A 59 5.43 -9.76 25.72
C ALA A 59 4.14 -10.09 24.94
N ALA A 60 2.97 -9.77 25.47
CA ALA A 60 1.66 -10.13 24.91
C ALA A 60 1.41 -11.64 24.75
N ASP A 61 1.99 -12.48 25.61
CA ASP A 61 1.64 -13.90 25.76
C ASP A 61 0.58 -14.16 26.84
N GLU A 62 0.09 -13.10 27.49
CA GLU A 62 -1.04 -13.09 28.43
C GLU A 62 -1.98 -11.91 28.15
N GLY A 63 -3.27 -12.10 28.47
CA GLY A 63 -4.31 -11.09 28.33
C GLY A 63 -5.50 -11.57 27.49
N ILE A 64 -5.93 -10.72 26.55
CA ILE A 64 -7.11 -10.95 25.71
C ILE A 64 -6.76 -10.68 24.25
N ALA A 65 -7.06 -11.64 23.38
CA ALA A 65 -7.09 -11.43 21.94
C ALA A 65 -8.54 -11.31 21.47
N PHE A 66 -8.88 -10.19 20.85
CA PHE A 66 -10.20 -9.93 20.26
C PHE A 66 -10.16 -10.28 18.79
N LEU A 67 -10.98 -11.25 18.38
CA LEU A 67 -11.29 -11.55 16.99
C LEU A 67 -12.72 -11.08 16.69
N GLY A 68 -13.18 -11.22 15.45
CA GLY A 68 -14.53 -10.82 15.06
C GLY A 68 -15.62 -11.79 15.55
N GLU A 69 -15.35 -13.09 15.62
CA GLU A 69 -16.35 -14.06 16.11
C GLU A 69 -16.28 -14.32 17.62
N LYS A 70 -15.10 -14.09 18.22
CA LYS A 70 -14.78 -14.54 19.59
C LYS A 70 -13.68 -13.72 20.23
N MET A 71 -13.57 -13.82 21.54
CA MET A 71 -12.37 -13.44 22.28
C MET A 71 -11.66 -14.68 22.82
N VAL A 72 -10.32 -14.62 22.87
CA VAL A 72 -9.50 -15.67 23.46
C VAL A 72 -8.79 -15.10 24.68
N LEU A 73 -9.00 -15.73 25.83
CA LEU A 73 -8.46 -15.32 27.13
C LEU A 73 -7.29 -16.22 27.52
N LYS A 74 -6.22 -15.63 28.07
CA LYS A 74 -5.09 -16.38 28.61
C LYS A 74 -4.41 -15.62 29.75
N SER A 75 -3.94 -16.36 30.75
CA SER A 75 -2.90 -15.96 31.71
C SER A 75 -1.78 -17.00 31.74
N ASP A 76 -0.69 -16.72 32.43
CA ASP A 76 0.44 -17.63 32.65
C ASP A 76 0.06 -19.01 33.20
N THR A 77 -1.03 -19.08 33.97
CA THR A 77 -1.44 -20.30 34.69
C THR A 77 -2.58 -21.06 34.02
N THR A 78 -3.11 -20.55 32.91
CA THR A 78 -4.33 -21.08 32.28
C THR A 78 -4.08 -21.42 30.82
N SER A 79 -4.65 -22.54 30.35
CA SER A 79 -4.78 -22.77 28.91
C SER A 79 -5.66 -21.70 28.25
N PRO A 80 -5.44 -21.37 26.97
CA PRO A 80 -6.29 -20.45 26.24
C PRO A 80 -7.76 -20.87 26.33
N LYS A 81 -8.64 -19.92 26.67
CA LYS A 81 -10.09 -20.11 26.72
C LYS A 81 -10.73 -19.26 25.65
N GLU A 82 -11.41 -19.90 24.71
CA GLU A 82 -12.19 -19.23 23.68
C GLU A 82 -13.61 -18.95 24.18
N ILE A 83 -14.13 -17.75 23.90
CA ILE A 83 -15.51 -17.36 24.19
C ILE A 83 -16.09 -16.74 22.93
N LEU A 84 -17.02 -17.46 22.28
CA LEU A 84 -17.76 -16.95 21.14
C LEU A 84 -18.69 -15.83 21.59
N TYR A 85 -18.72 -14.71 20.86
CA TYR A 85 -19.62 -13.62 21.20
C TYR A 85 -21.09 -14.01 21.07
N SER A 86 -21.41 -14.93 20.16
CA SER A 86 -22.75 -15.50 19.98
C SER A 86 -23.29 -16.20 21.23
N ASP A 87 -22.40 -16.67 22.11
CA ASP A 87 -22.76 -17.46 23.29
C ASP A 87 -22.91 -16.59 24.54
N ILE A 88 -22.52 -15.32 24.46
CA ILE A 88 -22.59 -14.38 25.57
C ILE A 88 -24.01 -13.85 25.72
N ASP A 89 -24.54 -13.96 26.94
CA ASP A 89 -25.73 -13.21 27.37
C ASP A 89 -25.29 -11.83 27.86
N LYS A 90 -24.39 -11.80 28.85
CA LYS A 90 -23.75 -10.58 29.35
C LYS A 90 -22.41 -10.86 30.02
N LEU A 91 -21.61 -9.82 30.17
CA LEU A 91 -20.58 -9.74 31.20
C LEU A 91 -21.15 -9.06 32.44
N GLU A 92 -20.69 -9.48 33.62
CA GLU A 92 -21.13 -8.94 34.92
C GLU A 92 -19.93 -8.68 35.83
N TYR A 93 -19.77 -7.44 36.25
CA TYR A 93 -18.80 -7.02 37.26
C TYR A 93 -19.41 -7.09 38.67
N GLU A 94 -18.69 -7.69 39.61
CA GLU A 94 -19.04 -7.73 41.03
C GLU A 94 -17.95 -7.09 41.90
N CYS A 95 -18.33 -6.23 42.84
CA CYS A 95 -17.46 -5.71 43.89
C CYS A 95 -18.05 -6.01 45.27
N LYS A 96 -17.31 -6.73 46.10
CA LYS A 96 -17.69 -7.05 47.49
C LYS A 96 -16.65 -6.50 48.46
N GLU A 97 -17.11 -5.90 49.54
CA GLU A 97 -16.23 -5.48 50.64
C GLU A 97 -16.06 -6.66 51.60
N ILE A 98 -14.81 -7.05 51.86
CA ILE A 98 -14.47 -8.17 52.71
C ILE A 98 -13.55 -7.68 53.81
N GLU A 99 -13.90 -7.98 55.05
CA GLU A 99 -13.02 -7.73 56.18
C GLU A 99 -11.95 -8.82 56.22
N THR A 100 -10.71 -8.48 55.85
CA THR A 100 -9.60 -9.45 55.81
C THR A 100 -8.90 -9.56 57.16
N LYS A 101 -9.00 -8.51 57.99
CA LYS A 101 -8.54 -8.43 59.38
C LYS A 101 -9.46 -7.48 60.15
N PRO A 102 -9.54 -7.57 61.48
CA PRO A 102 -10.32 -6.63 62.29
C PRO A 102 -9.99 -5.17 61.93
N GLY A 103 -10.97 -4.45 61.37
CA GLY A 103 -10.83 -3.06 60.92
C GLY A 103 -10.15 -2.85 59.56
N LYS A 104 -9.79 -3.90 58.81
CA LYS A 104 -9.24 -3.80 57.44
C LYS A 104 -10.25 -4.33 56.42
N ILE A 105 -10.92 -3.42 55.73
CA ILE A 105 -11.83 -3.70 54.62
C ILE A 105 -11.03 -3.69 53.32
N GLU A 106 -11.05 -4.79 52.58
CA GLU A 106 -10.52 -4.87 51.21
C GLU A 106 -11.67 -5.08 50.22
N LYS A 107 -11.54 -4.46 49.04
CA LYS A 107 -12.48 -4.68 47.94
C LYS A 107 -12.04 -5.90 47.15
N GLN A 108 -12.92 -6.89 47.06
CA GLN A 108 -12.77 -8.01 46.14
C GLN A 108 -13.59 -7.72 44.89
N GLU A 109 -12.89 -7.53 43.78
CA GLU A 109 -13.47 -7.26 42.46
C GLU A 109 -13.36 -8.51 41.59
N LYS A 110 -14.45 -8.85 40.89
CA LYS A 110 -14.51 -9.98 39.97
C LYS A 110 -15.26 -9.62 38.70
N LEU A 111 -14.85 -10.23 37.60
CA LEU A 111 -15.53 -10.16 36.31
C LEU A 111 -16.01 -11.55 35.90
N PHE A 112 -17.26 -11.65 35.52
CA PHE A 112 -17.88 -12.90 35.11
C PHE A 112 -18.40 -12.83 33.67
N PHE A 113 -18.18 -13.91 32.95
CA PHE A 113 -18.85 -14.23 31.70
C PHE A 113 -20.10 -15.07 32.03
N ILE A 114 -21.26 -14.66 31.53
CA ILE A 114 -22.51 -15.42 31.62
C ILE A 114 -22.93 -15.81 30.21
N ASN A 115 -23.04 -17.12 29.97
CA ASN A 115 -23.51 -17.62 28.68
C ASN A 115 -25.04 -17.60 28.60
N LYS A 116 -25.57 -17.74 27.38
CA LYS A 116 -27.02 -17.81 27.13
C LYS A 116 -27.75 -18.97 27.82
N ASN A 117 -27.01 -19.95 28.33
CA ASN A 117 -27.55 -21.07 29.10
C ASN A 117 -27.57 -20.78 30.62
N GLY A 118 -27.09 -19.61 31.05
CA GLY A 118 -27.04 -19.18 32.46
C GLY A 118 -25.80 -19.65 33.24
N GLU A 119 -24.83 -20.29 32.59
CA GLU A 119 -23.57 -20.69 33.24
C GLU A 119 -22.67 -19.47 33.45
N LYS A 120 -22.14 -19.35 34.67
CA LYS A 120 -21.30 -18.24 35.11
C LYS A 120 -19.84 -18.68 35.26
N SER A 121 -18.92 -18.03 34.54
CA SER A 121 -17.48 -18.28 34.58
C SER A 121 -16.70 -17.05 35.04
N ASP A 122 -15.81 -17.20 36.02
CA ASP A 122 -14.86 -16.16 36.42
C ASP A 122 -13.80 -15.96 35.33
N ILE A 123 -13.62 -14.71 34.87
CA ILE A 123 -12.64 -14.31 33.86
C ILE A 123 -11.69 -13.23 34.37
N SER A 124 -11.64 -13.00 35.69
CA SER A 124 -10.85 -11.92 36.31
C SER A 124 -9.34 -12.06 36.06
N TYR A 125 -8.86 -13.24 35.69
CA TYR A 125 -7.44 -13.55 35.49
C TYR A 125 -6.82 -12.95 34.21
N CYS A 126 -7.63 -12.49 33.24
CA CYS A 126 -7.11 -12.03 31.95
C CYS A 126 -6.85 -10.52 31.86
N LEU A 127 -7.18 -9.75 32.90
CA LEU A 127 -6.97 -8.29 32.94
C LEU A 127 -6.85 -7.78 34.37
N ILE A 128 -6.33 -6.56 34.52
CA ILE A 128 -6.23 -5.87 35.83
C ILE A 128 -7.60 -5.38 36.31
N ALA A 129 -7.80 -5.33 37.62
CA ALA A 129 -9.10 -5.03 38.24
C ALA A 129 -9.73 -3.68 37.82
N SER A 130 -8.91 -2.64 37.62
CA SER A 130 -9.39 -1.33 37.16
C SER A 130 -10.08 -1.37 35.78
N ASN A 131 -9.82 -2.41 34.98
CA ASN A 131 -10.39 -2.57 33.66
C ASN A 131 -11.64 -3.47 33.63
N TYR A 132 -12.08 -4.06 34.74
CA TYR A 132 -13.22 -4.98 34.73
C TYR A 132 -14.54 -4.31 34.30
N LYS A 133 -14.88 -3.15 34.90
CA LYS A 133 -16.08 -2.38 34.51
C LYS A 133 -16.04 -1.90 33.07
N HIS A 134 -14.84 -1.55 32.59
CA HIS A 134 -14.62 -1.09 31.23
C HIS A 134 -14.88 -2.22 30.22
N LEU A 135 -14.36 -3.42 30.48
CA LEU A 135 -14.59 -4.59 29.64
C LEU A 135 -16.06 -5.05 29.69
N GLU A 136 -16.70 -5.03 30.86
CA GLU A 136 -18.14 -5.30 31.00
C GLU A 136 -18.96 -4.35 30.11
N SER A 137 -18.75 -3.04 30.24
CA SER A 137 -19.48 -2.03 29.46
C SER A 137 -19.24 -2.20 27.96
N PHE A 138 -18.01 -2.50 27.56
CA PHE A 138 -17.65 -2.72 26.17
C PHE A 138 -18.38 -3.90 25.54
N ILE A 139 -18.26 -5.08 26.16
CA ILE A 139 -18.85 -6.29 25.58
C ILE A 139 -20.37 -6.18 25.58
N ASN A 140 -20.99 -5.69 26.65
CA ASN A 140 -22.45 -5.55 26.68
C ASN A 140 -22.95 -4.58 25.61
N LYS A 141 -22.27 -3.44 25.39
CA LYS A 141 -22.61 -2.53 24.28
C LYS A 141 -22.41 -3.16 22.91
N MET A 142 -21.35 -3.95 22.74
CA MET A 142 -21.10 -4.69 21.49
C MET A 142 -22.22 -5.67 21.20
N LEU A 143 -22.66 -6.43 22.21
CA LEU A 143 -23.76 -7.40 22.08
C LEU A 143 -25.09 -6.74 21.71
N GLU A 144 -25.33 -5.51 22.16
CA GLU A 144 -26.52 -4.71 21.79
C GLU A 144 -26.43 -4.08 20.39
N SER A 145 -25.23 -3.68 19.97
CA SER A 145 -25.02 -2.87 18.76
C SER A 145 -24.73 -3.68 17.50
N CYS A 146 -24.17 -4.88 17.65
CA CYS A 146 -23.70 -5.70 16.54
C CYS A 146 -24.77 -6.68 16.04
N SER A 147 -24.93 -6.76 14.72
CA SER A 147 -25.84 -7.75 14.10
C SER A 147 -25.17 -9.08 13.78
N SER A 148 -23.84 -9.13 13.74
CA SER A 148 -23.08 -10.32 13.36
C SER A 148 -21.74 -10.42 14.09
N PHE A 149 -21.41 -11.66 14.46
CA PHE A 149 -20.14 -12.05 15.07
C PHE A 149 -19.44 -12.99 14.09
N LYS A 150 -18.57 -12.43 13.26
CA LYS A 150 -17.80 -13.19 12.26
C LYS A 150 -16.40 -12.62 12.14
N ASN A 151 -15.44 -13.48 11.84
CA ASN A 151 -14.11 -13.02 11.46
C ASN A 151 -14.16 -12.35 10.07
N GLU A 152 -13.40 -11.28 9.92
CA GLU A 152 -13.22 -10.54 8.67
C GLU A 152 -11.72 -10.53 8.34
N ASP A 153 -11.36 -10.57 7.05
CA ASP A 153 -9.96 -10.39 6.63
C ASP A 153 -9.62 -8.90 6.62
N LEU A 154 -9.07 -8.43 7.73
CA LEU A 154 -8.78 -7.01 7.98
C LEU A 154 -7.61 -6.49 7.13
N LEU A 155 -6.93 -7.38 6.39
CA LEU A 155 -5.74 -7.10 5.59
C LEU A 155 -5.93 -7.54 4.13
N LYS A 156 -7.17 -7.64 3.66
CA LYS A 156 -7.46 -8.03 2.27
C LYS A 156 -6.99 -6.92 1.30
N PRO A 157 -6.09 -7.23 0.35
CA PRO A 157 -5.63 -6.26 -0.65
C PRO A 157 -6.65 -6.03 -1.76
N LEU A 158 -6.50 -4.91 -2.48
CA LEU A 158 -7.30 -4.62 -3.68
C LEU A 158 -7.18 -5.71 -4.76
N GLU A 159 -6.03 -6.35 -4.88
CA GLU A 159 -5.78 -7.42 -5.86
C GLU A 159 -6.69 -8.66 -5.67
N GLU A 160 -7.02 -8.96 -4.42
CA GLU A 160 -7.87 -10.10 -4.01
C GLU A 160 -9.36 -9.73 -3.99
N MET A 161 -9.70 -8.47 -4.29
CA MET A 161 -11.10 -8.06 -4.43
C MET A 161 -11.71 -8.61 -5.72
N SER A 162 -13.03 -8.66 -5.74
CA SER A 162 -13.78 -9.11 -6.92
C SER A 162 -13.48 -8.20 -8.11
N GLN A 163 -13.68 -8.70 -9.33
CA GLN A 163 -13.50 -7.89 -10.53
C GLN A 163 -14.51 -6.73 -10.60
N SER A 164 -15.72 -6.93 -10.08
CA SER A 164 -16.75 -5.87 -10.00
C SER A 164 -16.31 -4.73 -9.07
N PHE A 165 -15.81 -5.06 -7.86
CA PHE A 165 -15.20 -4.07 -6.98
C PHE A 165 -14.06 -3.31 -7.67
N LYS A 166 -13.14 -4.03 -8.31
CA LYS A 166 -11.97 -3.42 -8.98
C LYS A 166 -12.39 -2.54 -10.16
N GLU A 167 -13.39 -2.95 -10.94
CA GLU A 167 -13.95 -2.16 -12.03
C GLU A 167 -14.59 -0.86 -11.52
N ALA A 168 -15.44 -0.94 -10.49
CA ALA A 168 -16.06 0.24 -9.89
C ALA A 168 -15.01 1.21 -9.32
N TYR A 169 -13.99 0.67 -8.65
CA TYR A 169 -12.88 1.44 -8.12
C TYR A 169 -12.15 2.22 -9.21
N ILE A 170 -11.80 1.58 -10.33
CA ILE A 170 -11.11 2.26 -11.45
C ILE A 170 -12.04 3.26 -12.15
N LYS A 171 -13.34 2.99 -12.26
CA LYS A 171 -14.29 3.94 -12.85
C LYS A 171 -14.37 5.25 -12.07
N ILE A 172 -14.25 5.21 -10.74
CA ILE A 172 -14.17 6.44 -9.93
C ILE A 172 -12.90 7.23 -10.26
N VAL A 173 -11.76 6.55 -10.44
CA VAL A 173 -10.50 7.17 -10.85
C VAL A 173 -10.61 7.80 -12.25
N ILE A 174 -11.26 7.11 -13.19
CA ILE A 174 -11.53 7.63 -14.55
C ILE A 174 -12.43 8.87 -14.49
N ASN A 175 -13.47 8.86 -13.65
CA ASN A 175 -14.36 10.01 -13.48
C ASN A 175 -13.60 11.24 -12.98
N MET A 176 -12.64 11.04 -12.08
CA MET A 176 -11.80 12.13 -11.58
C MET A 176 -10.90 12.70 -12.67
N ALA A 177 -10.20 11.84 -13.42
CA ALA A 177 -9.36 12.25 -14.56
C ALA A 177 -10.17 13.13 -15.53
N TYR A 178 -11.31 12.62 -15.99
CA TYR A 178 -12.18 13.36 -16.91
C TYR A 178 -12.71 14.68 -16.31
N SER A 179 -13.06 14.68 -15.01
CA SER A 179 -13.60 15.89 -14.37
C SER A 179 -12.56 16.98 -14.13
N ASP A 180 -11.26 16.66 -14.22
CA ASP A 180 -10.20 17.65 -14.03
C ASP A 180 -10.14 18.65 -15.19
N ASP A 181 -10.21 18.16 -16.45
CA ASP A 181 -10.04 19.01 -17.64
C ASP A 181 -10.94 18.65 -18.85
N ASP A 182 -12.01 17.88 -18.64
CA ASP A 182 -12.91 17.32 -19.67
C ASP A 182 -12.22 16.39 -20.68
N LYS A 183 -11.00 15.93 -20.40
CA LYS A 183 -10.22 15.01 -21.23
C LYS A 183 -9.52 13.96 -20.37
N ILE A 184 -8.99 12.93 -21.03
CA ILE A 184 -8.09 11.96 -20.39
C ILE A 184 -6.86 11.84 -21.27
N ASP A 185 -5.75 12.44 -20.86
CA ASP A 185 -4.52 12.48 -21.63
C ASP A 185 -3.69 11.18 -21.55
N SER A 186 -2.62 11.07 -22.32
CA SER A 186 -1.79 9.86 -22.34
C SER A 186 -1.04 9.58 -21.04
N LYS A 187 -0.71 10.61 -20.24
CA LYS A 187 -0.10 10.45 -18.92
C LYS A 187 -1.14 9.92 -17.92
N GLU A 188 -2.36 10.43 -17.95
CA GLU A 188 -3.46 9.95 -17.10
C GLU A 188 -3.80 8.50 -17.43
N GLN A 189 -3.90 8.18 -18.72
CA GLN A 189 -4.10 6.81 -19.19
C GLN A 189 -2.99 5.87 -18.73
N ALA A 190 -1.74 6.32 -18.76
CA ALA A 190 -0.60 5.53 -18.29
C ALA A 190 -0.72 5.18 -16.80
N GLU A 191 -1.09 6.14 -15.95
CA GLU A 191 -1.30 5.89 -14.51
C GLU A 191 -2.53 5.00 -14.24
N ILE A 192 -3.62 5.18 -15.00
CA ILE A 192 -4.79 4.30 -14.92
C ILE A 192 -4.43 2.86 -15.31
N PHE A 193 -3.69 2.66 -16.41
CA PHE A 193 -3.24 1.33 -16.83
C PHE A 193 -2.28 0.71 -15.83
N TYR A 194 -1.40 1.52 -15.24
CA TYR A 194 -0.53 1.09 -14.15
C TYR A 194 -1.34 0.56 -12.97
N LEU A 195 -2.36 1.31 -12.52
CA LEU A 195 -3.23 0.90 -11.42
C LEU A 195 -4.03 -0.37 -11.76
N MET A 196 -4.61 -0.46 -12.96
CA MET A 196 -5.32 -1.66 -13.44
C MET A 196 -4.41 -2.90 -13.41
N SER A 197 -3.15 -2.74 -13.81
CA SER A 197 -2.15 -3.81 -13.77
C SER A 197 -1.76 -4.21 -12.35
N LYS A 198 -1.63 -3.21 -11.46
CA LYS A 198 -1.26 -3.39 -10.05
C LYS A 198 -2.34 -4.17 -9.31
N ILE A 199 -3.59 -3.76 -9.40
CA ILE A 199 -4.72 -4.45 -8.74
C ILE A 199 -5.18 -5.72 -9.49
N ASN A 200 -4.44 -6.13 -10.52
CA ASN A 200 -4.62 -7.39 -11.24
C ASN A 200 -6.05 -7.56 -11.83
N LEU A 201 -6.48 -6.61 -12.66
CA LEU A 201 -7.67 -6.80 -13.51
C LEU A 201 -7.42 -7.90 -14.53
N ASP A 202 -8.40 -8.80 -14.70
CA ASP A 202 -8.37 -9.77 -15.80
C ASP A 202 -8.64 -9.10 -17.15
N GLN A 203 -8.42 -9.84 -18.24
CA GLN A 203 -8.51 -9.27 -19.59
C GLN A 203 -9.89 -8.72 -19.91
N GLU A 204 -10.95 -9.42 -19.52
CA GLU A 204 -12.33 -9.00 -19.77
C GLU A 204 -12.65 -7.68 -19.06
N THR A 205 -12.36 -7.62 -17.76
CA THR A 205 -12.57 -6.42 -16.95
C THR A 205 -11.72 -5.25 -17.45
N ARG A 206 -10.46 -5.52 -17.87
CA ARG A 206 -9.62 -4.48 -18.51
C ARG A 206 -10.28 -3.94 -19.77
N MET A 207 -10.89 -4.78 -20.60
CA MET A 207 -11.57 -4.31 -21.82
C MET A 207 -12.78 -3.43 -21.49
N ASN A 208 -13.59 -3.81 -20.50
CA ASN A 208 -14.73 -3.02 -20.05
C ASN A 208 -14.30 -1.64 -19.53
N VAL A 209 -13.26 -1.61 -18.68
CA VAL A 209 -12.69 -0.36 -18.15
C VAL A 209 -12.12 0.52 -19.26
N ARG A 210 -11.40 -0.06 -20.23
CA ARG A 210 -10.84 0.70 -21.35
C ARG A 210 -11.93 1.24 -22.28
N GLU A 211 -12.99 0.47 -22.50
CA GLU A 211 -14.17 0.93 -23.24
C GLU A 211 -14.85 2.12 -22.54
N TYR A 212 -14.96 2.07 -21.21
CA TYR A 212 -15.45 3.18 -20.42
C TYR A 212 -14.52 4.41 -20.55
N LEU A 213 -13.21 4.23 -20.40
CA LEU A 213 -12.21 5.28 -20.54
C LEU A 213 -12.29 6.02 -21.89
N VAL A 214 -12.60 5.33 -22.98
CA VAL A 214 -12.76 5.95 -24.32
C VAL A 214 -14.10 6.64 -24.52
N SER A 215 -15.14 6.19 -23.81
CA SER A 215 -16.52 6.65 -24.01
C SER A 215 -17.03 7.64 -22.96
N VAL A 216 -16.30 7.82 -21.86
CA VAL A 216 -16.66 8.72 -20.76
C VAL A 216 -16.77 10.15 -21.26
N ASN A 217 -17.88 10.80 -20.91
CA ASN A 217 -18.18 12.19 -21.14
C ASN A 217 -19.24 12.66 -20.12
N LYS A 218 -19.63 13.94 -20.18
CA LYS A 218 -20.61 14.54 -19.25
C LYS A 218 -21.93 13.77 -19.13
N ASP A 219 -22.39 13.12 -20.21
CA ASP A 219 -23.67 12.40 -20.24
C ASP A 219 -23.52 10.89 -19.96
N SER A 220 -22.34 10.31 -20.19
CA SER A 220 -22.08 8.87 -20.00
C SER A 220 -21.37 8.52 -18.69
N MET A 221 -20.91 9.54 -17.94
CA MET A 221 -20.21 9.34 -16.69
C MET A 221 -21.08 8.59 -15.68
N ASN A 222 -20.54 7.49 -15.15
CA ASN A 222 -21.21 6.68 -14.15
C ASN A 222 -21.35 7.46 -12.84
N ASN A 223 -22.50 7.31 -12.17
CA ASN A 223 -22.77 8.01 -10.93
C ASN A 223 -21.86 7.52 -9.80
N ILE A 224 -21.20 8.46 -9.11
CA ILE A 224 -20.27 8.14 -8.01
C ILE A 224 -20.97 7.39 -6.86
N LYS A 225 -22.22 7.73 -6.54
CA LYS A 225 -22.95 7.03 -5.46
C LYS A 225 -23.19 5.57 -5.79
N ASP A 226 -23.54 5.27 -7.05
CA ASP A 226 -23.77 3.90 -7.50
C ASP A 226 -22.46 3.09 -7.48
N LEU A 227 -21.36 3.69 -7.92
CA LEU A 227 -20.03 3.05 -7.86
C LEU A 227 -19.61 2.79 -6.40
N LEU A 228 -19.82 3.76 -5.51
CA LEU A 228 -19.51 3.60 -4.08
C LEU A 228 -20.39 2.54 -3.41
N GLU A 229 -21.65 2.40 -3.81
CA GLU A 229 -22.55 1.37 -3.31
C GLU A 229 -22.05 -0.03 -3.69
N ILE A 230 -21.53 -0.23 -4.91
CA ILE A 230 -20.87 -1.48 -5.31
C ILE A 230 -19.67 -1.76 -4.40
N LEU A 231 -18.80 -0.77 -4.17
CA LEU A 231 -17.64 -0.93 -3.29
C LEU A 231 -18.06 -1.30 -1.86
N LYS A 232 -19.13 -0.68 -1.36
CA LYS A 232 -19.64 -0.91 0.00
C LYS A 232 -20.26 -2.29 0.18
N GLN A 233 -20.97 -2.79 -0.82
CA GLN A 233 -21.61 -4.11 -0.77
C GLN A 233 -20.61 -5.26 -0.85
N GLU A 234 -19.51 -5.07 -1.58
CA GLU A 234 -18.50 -6.10 -1.79
C GLU A 234 -17.32 -6.07 -0.79
N ALA A 235 -17.16 -4.97 -0.05
CA ALA A 235 -16.17 -4.84 1.02
C ALA A 235 -16.72 -5.33 2.36
N GLU A 236 -15.84 -5.88 3.20
CA GLU A 236 -16.16 -6.07 4.61
C GLU A 236 -16.26 -4.70 5.32
N PRO A 237 -17.29 -4.45 6.16
CA PRO A 237 -17.54 -3.14 6.76
C PRO A 237 -16.33 -2.56 7.51
N SER A 238 -15.60 -3.41 8.25
CA SER A 238 -14.42 -3.00 9.03
C SER A 238 -13.25 -2.46 8.18
N VAL A 239 -13.16 -2.82 6.89
CA VAL A 239 -12.06 -2.40 6.00
C VAL A 239 -12.49 -1.41 4.93
N TYR A 240 -13.81 -1.16 4.78
CA TYR A 240 -14.32 -0.25 3.77
C TYR A 240 -13.68 1.15 3.85
N LYS A 241 -13.49 1.67 5.07
CA LYS A 241 -12.84 2.96 5.27
C LYS A 241 -11.39 2.99 4.78
N SER A 242 -10.67 1.88 4.93
CA SER A 242 -9.30 1.72 4.40
C SER A 242 -9.27 1.80 2.88
N TYR A 243 -10.26 1.21 2.19
CA TYR A 243 -10.39 1.34 0.75
C TYR A 243 -10.71 2.78 0.31
N MET A 244 -11.52 3.52 1.07
CA MET A 244 -11.81 4.94 0.76
C MET A 244 -10.58 5.84 0.94
N ILE A 245 -9.76 5.58 1.95
CA ILE A 245 -8.48 6.26 2.15
C ILE A 245 -7.53 5.95 0.97
N SER A 246 -7.44 4.67 0.59
CA SER A 246 -6.63 4.24 -0.56
C SER A 246 -7.11 4.87 -1.87
N LEU A 247 -8.43 4.90 -2.10
CA LEU A 247 -9.04 5.53 -3.27
C LEU A 247 -8.73 7.02 -3.30
N THR A 248 -8.93 7.72 -2.20
CA THR A 248 -8.62 9.15 -2.10
C THR A 248 -7.15 9.40 -2.42
N LYS A 249 -6.23 8.55 -1.93
CA LYS A 249 -4.82 8.61 -2.30
C LYS A 249 -4.61 8.46 -3.81
N GLU A 250 -5.29 7.52 -4.48
CA GLU A 250 -5.23 7.38 -5.94
C GLU A 250 -5.66 8.64 -6.66
N LEU A 251 -6.78 9.23 -6.23
CA LEU A 251 -7.33 10.42 -6.87
C LEU A 251 -6.34 11.58 -6.76
N VAL A 252 -5.76 11.77 -5.57
CA VAL A 252 -4.74 12.79 -5.32
C VAL A 252 -3.48 12.52 -6.14
N ASN A 253 -3.01 11.26 -6.15
CA ASN A 253 -1.83 10.88 -6.90
C ASN A 253 -1.99 11.09 -8.41
N LEU A 254 -3.10 10.62 -9.00
CA LEU A 254 -3.37 10.77 -10.43
C LEU A 254 -3.40 12.24 -10.85
N HIS A 255 -4.10 13.08 -10.09
CA HIS A 255 -4.22 14.50 -10.36
C HIS A 255 -2.85 15.20 -10.41
N TYR A 256 -1.88 14.77 -9.59
CA TYR A 256 -0.54 15.36 -9.60
C TYR A 256 0.44 14.65 -10.52
N ALA A 257 0.35 13.33 -10.68
CA ALA A 257 1.28 12.54 -11.50
C ALA A 257 1.40 13.08 -12.93
N THR A 258 0.34 13.70 -13.44
CA THR A 258 0.28 14.28 -14.79
C THR A 258 0.80 15.72 -14.87
N LYS A 259 0.76 16.43 -13.73
CA LYS A 259 1.21 17.82 -13.54
C LYS A 259 2.65 17.95 -13.04
N LEU A 260 3.21 16.87 -12.50
CA LEU A 260 4.59 16.81 -12.03
C LEU A 260 5.54 16.61 -13.24
N ASP A 261 6.08 17.71 -13.75
CA ASP A 261 7.28 17.66 -14.61
C ASP A 261 8.53 17.28 -13.77
N SER A 262 9.73 17.39 -14.34
CA SER A 262 11.02 16.92 -13.79
C SER A 262 11.31 17.27 -12.32
N ASN A 263 10.64 18.24 -11.71
CA ASN A 263 10.84 18.74 -10.35
C ASN A 263 9.71 18.37 -9.37
N ALA A 264 9.34 17.08 -9.31
CA ALA A 264 8.29 16.60 -8.41
C ALA A 264 8.57 16.82 -6.90
N SER A 265 9.82 17.11 -6.53
CA SER A 265 10.26 17.37 -5.16
C SER A 265 9.89 18.76 -4.62
N GLU A 266 9.58 19.71 -5.51
CA GLU A 266 9.22 21.09 -5.16
C GLU A 266 7.70 21.30 -5.02
N PHE A 267 6.90 20.30 -5.39
CA PHE A 267 5.45 20.42 -5.39
C PHE A 267 4.87 20.24 -3.97
N ASP A 268 4.05 21.19 -3.54
CA ASP A 268 3.34 21.13 -2.27
C ASP A 268 1.95 20.52 -2.44
N PHE A 269 1.86 19.22 -2.14
CA PHE A 269 0.61 18.46 -2.13
C PHE A 269 -0.36 18.95 -1.03
N ILE A 270 0.12 19.66 0.00
CA ILE A 270 -0.67 20.03 1.18
C ILE A 270 -1.59 21.21 0.87
N THR A 271 -1.19 22.12 -0.02
CA THR A 271 -1.94 23.35 -0.33
C THR A 271 -2.91 23.22 -1.48
N ALA A 272 -2.86 22.12 -2.22
CA ALA A 272 -3.57 22.04 -3.49
C ALA A 272 -4.95 21.39 -3.30
N GLU A 273 -5.99 22.17 -3.60
CA GLU A 273 -7.36 21.69 -3.60
C GLU A 273 -7.63 20.89 -4.87
N ILE A 274 -8.18 19.69 -4.73
CA ILE A 274 -8.65 18.87 -5.84
C ILE A 274 -10.18 18.95 -5.86
N PRO A 275 -10.80 19.68 -6.80
CA PRO A 275 -12.23 19.95 -6.79
C PRO A 275 -13.07 18.67 -6.70
N PHE A 276 -12.70 17.64 -7.45
CA PHE A 276 -13.39 16.35 -7.44
C PHE A 276 -13.33 15.66 -6.06
N VAL A 277 -12.16 15.65 -5.42
CA VAL A 277 -12.01 15.05 -4.08
C VAL A 277 -12.83 15.85 -3.07
N LYS A 278 -12.79 17.18 -3.12
CA LYS A 278 -13.58 18.05 -2.24
C LYS A 278 -15.08 17.87 -2.43
N GLN A 279 -15.54 17.73 -3.67
CA GLN A 279 -16.95 17.51 -3.99
C GLN A 279 -17.49 16.20 -3.38
N TYR A 280 -16.68 15.14 -3.37
CA TYR A 280 -17.10 13.80 -2.94
C TYR A 280 -16.52 13.37 -1.58
N GLN A 281 -15.82 14.28 -0.88
CA GLN A 281 -15.11 14.00 0.36
C GLN A 281 -16.02 13.39 1.44
N GLU A 282 -17.23 13.94 1.60
CA GLU A 282 -18.23 13.43 2.54
C GLU A 282 -18.69 12.01 2.17
N LEU A 283 -18.85 11.72 0.88
CA LEU A 283 -19.24 10.38 0.40
C LEU A 283 -18.13 9.34 0.62
N PHE A 284 -16.87 9.75 0.48
CA PHE A 284 -15.72 8.91 0.84
C PHE A 284 -15.57 8.75 2.36
N GLY A 285 -16.26 9.58 3.14
CA GLY A 285 -16.18 9.63 4.58
C GLY A 285 -14.82 10.08 5.10
N VAL A 286 -14.01 10.79 4.30
CA VAL A 286 -12.63 11.18 4.65
C VAL A 286 -12.62 12.58 5.27
N SER A 287 -12.14 12.71 6.52
CA SER A 287 -12.05 14.03 7.16
C SER A 287 -10.94 14.90 6.54
N ASP A 288 -10.99 16.22 6.76
CA ASP A 288 -9.93 17.12 6.28
C ASP A 288 -8.55 16.76 6.84
N GLU A 289 -8.51 16.29 8.09
CA GLU A 289 -7.28 15.83 8.72
C GLU A 289 -6.74 14.56 8.04
N GLN A 290 -7.63 13.63 7.68
CA GLN A 290 -7.27 12.43 6.92
C GLN A 290 -6.81 12.76 5.50
N LEU A 291 -7.47 13.69 4.82
CA LEU A 291 -7.07 14.16 3.49
C LEU A 291 -5.68 14.83 3.54
N ARG A 292 -5.45 15.70 4.51
CA ARG A 292 -4.14 16.33 4.72
C ARG A 292 -3.06 15.28 4.98
N PHE A 293 -3.33 14.27 5.81
CA PHE A 293 -2.41 13.17 6.05
C PHE A 293 -2.10 12.37 4.78
N ILE A 294 -3.10 12.13 3.92
CA ILE A 294 -2.89 11.48 2.61
C ILE A 294 -1.96 12.31 1.74
N CYS A 295 -2.19 13.62 1.62
CA CYS A 295 -1.31 14.53 0.86
C CYS A 295 0.12 14.57 1.41
N GLU A 296 0.29 14.66 2.73
CA GLU A 296 1.60 14.62 3.39
C GLU A 296 2.32 13.29 3.13
N SER A 297 1.60 12.17 3.19
CA SER A 297 2.15 10.84 2.91
C SER A 297 2.63 10.74 1.46
N LEU A 298 1.85 11.25 0.50
CA LEU A 298 2.24 11.33 -0.91
C LEU A 298 3.50 12.17 -1.12
N GLN A 299 3.56 13.36 -0.52
CA GLN A 299 4.73 14.22 -0.62
C GLN A 299 5.99 13.53 -0.10
N ASN A 300 5.86 12.81 1.01
CA ASN A 300 6.94 12.01 1.59
C ASN A 300 7.39 10.88 0.66
N ASP A 301 6.43 10.16 0.05
CA ASP A 301 6.68 9.09 -0.90
C ASP A 301 7.51 9.61 -2.11
N TYR A 302 7.16 10.78 -2.66
CA TYR A 302 7.88 11.42 -3.76
C TYR A 302 9.27 11.94 -3.38
N LYS A 303 9.42 12.55 -2.19
CA LYS A 303 10.73 13.01 -1.69
C LYS A 303 11.71 11.85 -1.49
N LEU A 304 11.22 10.72 -0.98
CA LEU A 304 12.01 9.51 -0.83
C LEU A 304 12.46 8.94 -2.19
N LEU A 305 11.56 8.90 -3.17
CA LEU A 305 11.87 8.44 -4.53
C LEU A 305 12.90 9.35 -5.24
N ASN A 306 12.86 10.65 -4.99
CA ASN A 306 13.73 11.63 -5.64
C ASN A 306 15.06 11.89 -4.89
N ASN A 307 15.25 11.29 -3.71
CA ASN A 307 16.46 11.39 -2.87
C ASN A 307 16.71 12.79 -2.30
N ASP A 308 15.63 13.44 -1.88
CA ASP A 308 15.66 14.76 -1.24
C ASP A 308 15.79 14.68 0.29
N ILE A 309 16.02 13.48 0.84
CA ILE A 309 16.05 13.25 2.29
C ILE A 309 17.29 12.45 2.73
N GLU A 310 17.77 12.76 3.93
CA GLU A 310 18.84 12.02 4.61
C GLU A 310 18.31 10.81 5.40
N ASP A 311 19.18 9.86 5.76
CA ASP A 311 18.79 8.62 6.49
C ASP A 311 18.06 8.93 7.81
N SER A 312 18.54 9.94 8.54
CA SER A 312 17.92 10.40 9.79
C SER A 312 16.55 11.03 9.56
N GLN A 313 16.43 11.83 8.50
CA GLN A 313 15.18 12.46 8.10
C GLN A 313 14.15 11.43 7.66
N MET A 314 14.56 10.39 6.93
CA MET A 314 13.66 9.28 6.57
C MET A 314 13.12 8.58 7.81
N LYS A 315 13.98 8.19 8.76
CA LYS A 315 13.52 7.52 9.99
C LYS A 315 12.52 8.38 10.76
N GLN A 316 12.80 9.69 10.85
CA GLN A 316 11.90 10.64 11.52
C GLN A 316 10.58 10.77 10.76
N MET A 317 10.62 10.95 9.44
CA MET A 317 9.45 11.05 8.56
C MET A 317 8.54 9.83 8.69
N MET A 318 9.10 8.62 8.73
CA MET A 318 8.32 7.39 8.90
C MET A 318 7.69 7.29 10.30
N LYS A 319 8.42 7.67 11.36
CA LYS A 319 7.88 7.72 12.73
C LYS A 319 6.75 8.74 12.86
N ASP A 320 6.94 9.93 12.30
CA ASP A 320 5.94 10.99 12.32
C ASP A 320 4.70 10.59 11.52
N THR A 321 4.88 9.95 10.36
CA THR A 321 3.77 9.42 9.55
C THR A 321 2.99 8.36 10.33
N ALA A 322 3.67 7.41 10.98
CA ALA A 322 3.02 6.40 11.82
C ALA A 322 2.28 7.01 13.02
N ALA A 323 2.88 8.00 13.69
CA ALA A 323 2.27 8.69 14.83
C ALA A 323 1.04 9.50 14.40
N LYS A 324 1.11 10.23 13.29
CA LYS A 324 -0.04 10.96 12.71
C LYS A 324 -1.15 10.00 12.33
N ALA A 325 -0.85 8.94 11.59
CA ALA A 325 -1.82 7.91 11.21
C ALA A 325 -2.55 7.36 12.43
N ALA A 326 -1.82 7.04 13.50
CA ALA A 326 -2.38 6.56 14.75
C ALA A 326 -3.26 7.61 15.46
N GLY A 327 -2.86 8.89 15.45
CA GLY A 327 -3.62 9.99 16.05
C GLY A 327 -4.95 10.26 15.37
N ILE A 328 -5.02 10.07 14.06
CA ILE A 328 -6.21 10.36 13.23
C ILE A 328 -7.04 9.12 12.88
N GLY A 329 -6.69 7.97 13.46
CA GLY A 329 -7.38 6.70 13.26
C GLY A 329 -7.23 6.11 11.85
N VAL A 330 -6.17 6.43 11.12
CA VAL A 330 -5.89 5.86 9.80
C VAL A 330 -4.98 4.63 9.93
N PRO A 331 -5.40 3.46 9.45
CA PRO A 331 -4.51 2.32 9.29
C PRO A 331 -3.33 2.68 8.39
N LEU A 332 -2.08 2.52 8.85
CA LEU A 332 -0.91 2.90 8.04
C LEU A 332 -0.86 2.12 6.72
N GLY A 333 -1.31 0.86 6.73
CA GLY A 333 -1.47 0.04 5.54
C GLY A 333 -2.49 0.60 4.53
N ALA A 334 -3.51 1.34 4.95
CA ALA A 334 -4.56 1.87 4.07
C ALA A 334 -4.02 2.84 3.03
N VAL A 335 -3.02 3.65 3.39
CA VAL A 335 -2.32 4.56 2.47
C VAL A 335 -1.42 3.80 1.49
N TYR A 336 -1.16 2.52 1.72
CA TYR A 336 -0.32 1.68 0.86
C TYR A 336 -1.07 0.46 0.29
N LEU A 337 -2.40 0.37 0.48
CA LEU A 337 -3.23 -0.76 0.04
C LEU A 337 -3.28 -0.91 -1.48
N SER A 338 -3.31 0.20 -2.20
CA SER A 338 -3.27 0.23 -3.67
C SER A 338 -1.87 0.04 -4.26
N GLY A 339 -0.82 0.30 -3.48
CA GLY A 339 0.57 0.20 -3.94
C GLY A 339 0.92 1.09 -5.14
N SER A 340 0.12 2.12 -5.39
CA SER A 340 0.15 2.95 -6.60
C SER A 340 1.27 4.00 -6.61
N VAL A 341 1.68 4.48 -5.44
CA VAL A 341 2.55 5.65 -5.36
C VAL A 341 4.00 5.26 -5.08
N ALA A 342 4.87 5.75 -5.96
CA ALA A 342 6.32 5.83 -5.79
C ALA A 342 7.03 4.55 -5.34
N GLY A 343 6.51 3.35 -5.62
CA GLY A 343 7.22 2.09 -5.32
C GLY A 343 7.23 1.68 -3.85
N LEU A 344 6.55 2.43 -2.97
CA LEU A 344 6.37 2.10 -1.54
C LEU A 344 5.24 1.09 -1.30
N SER A 345 4.95 0.22 -2.27
CA SER A 345 4.07 -0.89 -1.98
C SER A 345 4.76 -1.88 -1.03
N ALA A 346 4.00 -2.39 -0.07
CA ALA A 346 4.15 -3.69 0.56
C ALA A 346 5.25 -4.61 -0.02
N ALA A 347 5.03 -5.06 -1.25
CA ALA A 347 5.88 -5.99 -1.95
C ALA A 347 7.22 -5.41 -2.35
N GLY A 348 7.31 -4.12 -2.70
CA GLY A 348 8.59 -3.46 -3.00
C GLY A 348 9.51 -3.40 -1.78
N MET A 349 8.97 -3.10 -0.59
CA MET A 349 9.76 -2.92 0.64
C MET A 349 10.18 -4.23 1.35
N THR A 350 9.50 -5.34 1.08
CA THR A 350 9.73 -6.65 1.75
C THR A 350 10.21 -7.76 0.81
N SER A 351 10.01 -7.62 -0.52
CA SER A 351 10.54 -8.57 -1.50
C SER A 351 12.06 -8.61 -1.55
N GLY A 352 12.74 -7.68 -0.86
CA GLY A 352 14.17 -7.65 -0.68
C GLY A 352 14.80 -8.91 -0.07
N LEU A 353 14.05 -9.84 0.55
CA LEU A 353 14.59 -11.14 0.95
C LEU A 353 14.20 -12.31 0.03
N ALA A 354 13.02 -12.27 -0.60
CA ALA A 354 12.58 -13.34 -1.50
C ALA A 354 13.12 -13.18 -2.94
N ALA A 355 13.42 -11.96 -3.39
CA ALA A 355 14.03 -11.68 -4.69
C ALA A 355 15.57 -11.74 -4.67
N LEU A 356 16.21 -11.68 -3.50
CA LEU A 356 17.67 -11.79 -3.36
C LEU A 356 18.17 -13.24 -3.22
N GLY A 357 17.29 -14.24 -3.29
CA GLY A 357 17.63 -15.65 -3.22
C GLY A 357 17.86 -16.30 -4.57
N MET A 358 19.01 -16.05 -5.21
CA MET A 358 19.65 -16.88 -6.25
C MET A 358 18.78 -17.40 -7.43
N GLY A 359 18.89 -16.74 -8.58
CA GLY A 359 18.62 -17.38 -9.89
C GLY A 359 17.76 -16.56 -10.85
N GLY A 360 18.35 -15.59 -11.53
CA GLY A 360 17.67 -14.81 -12.57
C GLY A 360 18.37 -13.49 -12.82
N ILE A 361 19.51 -13.57 -13.50
CA ILE A 361 20.32 -12.42 -13.93
C ILE A 361 19.43 -11.39 -14.64
N LEU A 362 19.64 -10.13 -14.27
CA LEU A 362 19.35 -8.89 -14.99
C LEU A 362 19.32 -9.08 -16.53
N GLY A 363 18.15 -9.42 -17.06
CA GLY A 363 17.94 -9.74 -18.47
C GLY A 363 16.79 -8.92 -19.05
N PHE A 364 17.02 -7.62 -19.27
CA PHE A 364 16.12 -6.76 -20.04
C PHE A 364 16.27 -7.00 -21.55
N SER A 365 16.06 -8.24 -21.99
CA SER A 365 15.70 -8.52 -23.37
C SER A 365 14.25 -8.97 -23.40
N ALA A 366 13.45 -8.28 -24.20
CA ALA A 366 12.11 -8.72 -24.56
C ALA A 366 12.15 -10.22 -24.91
N MET A 367 11.26 -11.02 -24.31
CA MET A 367 11.04 -12.47 -24.50
C MET A 367 11.56 -13.47 -23.45
N ALA A 368 11.89 -13.07 -22.21
CA ALA A 368 12.22 -14.05 -21.17
C ALA A 368 11.50 -13.82 -19.84
N THR A 369 10.16 -13.87 -19.85
CA THR A 369 9.31 -14.50 -18.82
C THR A 369 7.85 -14.26 -19.18
N GLY A 370 7.21 -15.25 -19.82
CA GLY A 370 5.76 -15.30 -19.87
C GLY A 370 5.22 -15.38 -18.44
N ILE A 371 4.59 -14.29 -18.00
CA ILE A 371 3.55 -14.20 -16.96
C ILE A 371 3.67 -15.31 -15.89
N GLY A 372 4.60 -15.13 -14.95
CA GLY A 372 4.94 -16.19 -13.99
C GLY A 372 5.39 -15.71 -12.61
N THR A 373 4.98 -14.51 -12.17
CA THR A 373 5.15 -14.11 -10.77
C THR A 373 3.82 -13.67 -10.19
N VAL A 374 3.13 -14.61 -9.54
CA VAL A 374 2.15 -14.29 -8.50
C VAL A 374 2.95 -13.63 -7.37
N VAL A 375 3.00 -12.30 -7.36
CA VAL A 375 3.47 -11.56 -6.21
C VAL A 375 2.26 -11.49 -5.27
N LEU A 376 2.31 -12.22 -4.16
CA LEU A 376 1.37 -12.04 -3.05
C LEU A 376 1.67 -10.67 -2.41
N ILE A 377 1.16 -9.58 -3.00
CA ILE A 377 1.44 -8.20 -2.59
C ILE A 377 0.69 -7.83 -1.29
N GLY A 378 -0.41 -8.52 -0.97
CA GLY A 378 -1.40 -7.97 -0.04
C GLY A 378 -1.06 -7.95 1.44
N VAL A 379 -0.50 -9.03 1.97
CA VAL A 379 -0.20 -9.20 3.41
C VAL A 379 0.90 -8.25 3.92
N VAL A 380 1.52 -7.51 3.01
CA VAL A 380 2.90 -7.09 3.15
C VAL A 380 3.02 -5.56 3.34
N ALA A 381 1.93 -4.80 3.12
CA ALA A 381 1.90 -3.33 3.21
C ALA A 381 2.29 -2.84 4.58
N TYR A 382 1.77 -3.51 5.60
CA TYR A 382 2.04 -3.21 6.99
C TYR A 382 3.45 -3.61 7.44
N GLN A 383 3.94 -4.77 6.98
CA GLN A 383 5.27 -5.25 7.39
C GLN A 383 6.41 -4.45 6.74
N GLY A 384 6.22 -3.93 5.51
CA GLY A 384 7.23 -3.12 4.82
C GLY A 384 7.56 -1.80 5.52
N VAL A 385 6.55 -1.02 5.89
CA VAL A 385 6.76 0.27 6.58
C VAL A 385 7.32 0.06 8.00
N LYS A 386 6.94 -1.04 8.65
CA LYS A 386 7.42 -1.40 9.99
C LYS A 386 8.86 -1.93 10.00
N PHE A 387 9.26 -2.65 8.95
CA PHE A 387 10.64 -3.08 8.76
C PHE A 387 11.60 -1.89 8.64
N LEU A 388 11.18 -0.81 7.97
CA LEU A 388 11.95 0.44 7.86
C LEU A 388 12.00 1.28 9.14
N THR A 389 11.01 1.13 10.02
CA THR A 389 10.92 1.85 11.30
C THR A 389 11.53 1.08 12.48
N SER A 390 11.87 -0.19 12.28
CA SER A 390 12.57 -1.04 13.26
C SER A 390 14.06 -0.67 13.34
N ASP A 391 14.77 -1.08 14.40
CA ASP A 391 16.20 -0.76 14.62
C ASP A 391 17.14 -1.30 13.52
N ASN A 392 16.63 -2.12 12.59
CA ASN A 392 17.32 -2.49 11.35
C ASN A 392 17.39 -1.28 10.42
N SER A 393 18.52 -0.57 10.45
CA SER A 393 18.78 0.58 9.59
C SER A 393 18.95 0.15 8.13
N LEU A 394 17.85 0.04 7.38
CA LEU A 394 17.95 0.17 5.92
C LEU A 394 18.41 1.60 5.61
N SER A 395 19.46 1.72 4.80
CA SER A 395 19.90 3.02 4.29
C SER A 395 18.92 3.55 3.26
N LYS A 396 18.84 4.87 3.10
CA LYS A 396 18.01 5.51 2.06
C LYS A 396 18.27 5.00 0.67
N TYR A 397 19.51 4.67 0.39
CA TYR A 397 19.93 4.08 -0.86
C TYR A 397 19.19 2.76 -1.12
N LYS A 398 19.12 1.86 -0.13
CA LYS A 398 18.48 0.56 -0.34
C LYS A 398 16.97 0.67 -0.46
N VAL A 399 16.33 1.54 0.33
CA VAL A 399 14.88 1.79 0.23
C VAL A 399 14.52 2.31 -1.15
N ARG A 400 15.28 3.29 -1.65
CA ARG A 400 15.07 3.89 -2.96
C ARG A 400 15.33 2.92 -4.11
N GLU A 401 16.38 2.11 -4.01
CA GLU A 401 16.67 1.06 -4.99
C GLU A 401 15.49 0.08 -5.11
N LEU A 402 14.96 -0.40 -3.97
CA LEU A 402 13.80 -1.28 -3.93
C LEU A 402 12.55 -0.63 -4.53
N MET A 403 12.29 0.66 -4.23
CA MET A 403 11.19 1.41 -4.83
C MET A 403 11.31 1.50 -6.35
N LEU A 404 12.50 1.85 -6.85
CA LEU A 404 12.75 1.97 -8.30
C LEU A 404 12.57 0.63 -9.01
N HIS A 405 13.11 -0.46 -8.46
CA HIS A 405 12.96 -1.80 -9.03
C HIS A 405 11.49 -2.25 -9.07
N GLU A 406 10.72 -2.01 -8.02
CA GLU A 406 9.30 -2.35 -7.98
C GLU A 406 8.48 -1.56 -9.02
N ILE A 407 8.73 -0.25 -9.15
CA ILE A 407 8.03 0.57 -10.16
C ILE A 407 8.40 0.09 -11.57
N LEU A 408 9.69 -0.17 -11.85
CA LEU A 408 10.16 -0.64 -13.15
C LEU A 408 9.54 -1.99 -13.52
N LYS A 409 9.53 -2.94 -12.57
CA LYS A 409 8.88 -4.25 -12.75
C LYS A 409 7.39 -4.10 -13.04
N GLN A 410 6.70 -3.25 -12.28
CA GLN A 410 5.28 -3.02 -12.46
C GLN A 410 4.99 -2.34 -13.80
N ASN A 411 5.77 -1.35 -14.23
CA ASN A 411 5.63 -0.73 -15.55
C ASN A 411 5.84 -1.74 -16.69
N GLN A 412 6.76 -2.69 -16.55
CA GLN A 412 6.96 -3.76 -17.54
C GLN A 412 5.76 -4.72 -17.61
N LYS A 413 5.18 -5.07 -16.45
CA LYS A 413 3.92 -5.82 -16.41
C LYS A 413 2.80 -5.07 -17.14
N THR A 414 2.67 -3.76 -16.89
CA THR A 414 1.69 -2.89 -17.56
C THR A 414 1.91 -2.85 -19.07
N ILE A 415 3.15 -2.64 -19.54
CA ILE A 415 3.49 -2.66 -20.98
C ILE A 415 3.07 -3.98 -21.62
N SER A 416 3.43 -5.11 -21.00
CA SER A 416 3.08 -6.44 -21.51
C SER A 416 1.57 -6.65 -21.60
N GLN A 417 0.80 -6.19 -20.60
CA GLN A 417 -0.65 -6.28 -20.63
C GLN A 417 -1.27 -5.40 -21.71
N VAL A 418 -0.79 -4.17 -21.87
CA VAL A 418 -1.27 -3.26 -22.91
C VAL A 418 -0.98 -3.82 -24.30
N ILE A 419 0.19 -4.42 -24.54
CA ILE A 419 0.51 -5.11 -25.81
C ILE A 419 -0.46 -6.28 -26.06
N GLY A 420 -0.75 -7.09 -25.04
CA GLY A 420 -1.74 -8.16 -25.15
C GLY A 420 -3.14 -7.62 -25.49
N ASP A 421 -3.52 -6.50 -24.89
CA ASP A 421 -4.78 -5.83 -25.12
C ASP A 421 -4.83 -5.21 -26.55
N ILE A 422 -3.73 -4.68 -27.08
CA ILE A 422 -3.61 -4.23 -28.49
C ILE A 422 -3.80 -5.42 -29.44
N ASN A 423 -3.13 -6.55 -29.19
CA ASN A 423 -3.27 -7.75 -30.02
C ASN A 423 -4.73 -8.23 -30.06
N TYR A 424 -5.42 -8.21 -28.92
CA TYR A 424 -6.85 -8.51 -28.84
C TYR A 424 -7.71 -7.53 -29.68
N LEU A 425 -7.42 -6.23 -29.63
CA LEU A 425 -8.12 -5.24 -30.46
C LEU A 425 -7.84 -5.43 -31.95
N VAL A 426 -6.61 -5.79 -32.33
CA VAL A 426 -6.23 -6.09 -33.72
C VAL A 426 -7.01 -7.32 -34.23
N GLU A 427 -7.12 -8.38 -33.42
CA GLU A 427 -7.92 -9.55 -33.77
C GLU A 427 -9.40 -9.19 -33.94
N LYS A 428 -9.97 -8.43 -33.00
CA LYS A 428 -11.36 -7.96 -33.07
C LYS A 428 -11.58 -7.07 -34.29
N LEU A 429 -10.64 -6.19 -34.62
CA LEU A 429 -10.70 -5.34 -35.81
C LEU A 429 -10.68 -6.18 -37.09
N ASN A 430 -9.78 -7.16 -37.18
CA ASN A 430 -9.71 -8.07 -38.32
C ASN A 430 -11.02 -8.84 -38.51
N ASN A 431 -11.63 -9.33 -37.43
CA ASN A 431 -12.91 -10.03 -37.49
C ASN A 431 -14.03 -9.11 -38.02
N VAL A 432 -14.13 -7.88 -37.53
CA VAL A 432 -15.12 -6.89 -38.02
C VAL A 432 -14.92 -6.56 -39.50
N ILE A 433 -13.66 -6.42 -39.95
CA ILE A 433 -13.33 -6.19 -41.37
C ILE A 433 -13.70 -7.41 -42.22
N ILE A 434 -13.38 -8.63 -41.78
CA ILE A 434 -13.73 -9.85 -42.53
C ILE A 434 -15.25 -10.05 -42.62
N GLU A 435 -15.98 -9.78 -41.54
CA GLU A 435 -17.45 -9.85 -41.50
C GLU A 435 -18.13 -8.75 -42.31
N SER A 436 -17.50 -7.58 -42.46
CA SER A 436 -17.98 -6.52 -43.36
C SER A 436 -18.01 -6.94 -44.83
N ASN A 437 -17.13 -7.87 -45.24
CA ASN A 437 -17.07 -8.38 -46.61
C ASN A 437 -18.09 -9.49 -46.90
N LYS A 438 -18.84 -9.98 -45.90
CA LYS A 438 -19.71 -11.18 -46.02
C LYS A 438 -21.22 -10.92 -45.91
N LYS A 439 -21.70 -9.79 -45.37
CA LYS A 439 -23.14 -9.52 -45.22
C LYS A 439 -23.49 -8.02 -45.34
N GLY A 440 -24.55 -7.73 -46.10
CA GLY A 440 -25.17 -6.41 -46.28
C GLY A 440 -25.89 -5.85 -45.05
N GLU A 441 -25.22 -5.86 -43.90
CA GLU A 441 -25.58 -5.00 -42.77
C GLU A 441 -25.18 -3.55 -43.06
N ALA A 442 -25.85 -2.59 -42.43
CA ALA A 442 -25.62 -1.17 -42.64
C ALA A 442 -24.15 -0.78 -42.42
N LEU A 443 -23.49 -0.36 -43.51
CA LEU A 443 -22.10 0.07 -43.61
C LEU A 443 -21.68 1.01 -42.46
N SER A 444 -22.59 1.88 -42.02
CA SER A 444 -22.39 2.89 -40.97
C SER A 444 -22.12 2.32 -39.58
N ILE A 445 -22.71 1.17 -39.21
CA ILE A 445 -22.50 0.54 -37.89
C ILE A 445 -21.10 -0.07 -37.81
N LYS A 446 -20.65 -0.71 -38.90
CA LYS A 446 -19.31 -1.33 -38.98
C LYS A 446 -18.21 -0.27 -39.02
N GLU A 447 -18.43 0.84 -39.73
CA GLU A 447 -17.52 1.99 -39.71
C GLU A 447 -17.36 2.59 -38.31
N ALA A 448 -18.46 2.72 -37.54
CA ALA A 448 -18.41 3.21 -36.17
C ALA A 448 -17.62 2.28 -35.23
N GLN A 449 -17.80 0.96 -35.37
CA GLN A 449 -17.05 -0.04 -34.60
C GLN A 449 -15.55 -0.03 -34.96
N ILE A 450 -15.21 0.05 -36.25
CA ILE A 450 -13.82 0.16 -36.71
C ILE A 450 -13.17 1.42 -36.14
N LYS A 451 -13.83 2.59 -36.25
CA LYS A 451 -13.34 3.86 -35.69
C LYS A 451 -13.10 3.76 -34.18
N LYS A 452 -14.00 3.11 -33.44
CA LYS A 452 -13.85 2.89 -32.00
C LYS A 452 -12.61 2.04 -31.68
N LEU A 453 -12.43 0.91 -32.35
CA LEU A 453 -11.27 0.02 -32.14
C LEU A 453 -9.95 0.72 -32.48
N VAL A 454 -9.90 1.46 -33.58
CA VAL A 454 -8.73 2.25 -33.98
C VAL A 454 -8.43 3.36 -32.96
N SER A 455 -9.45 4.07 -32.49
CA SER A 455 -9.30 5.09 -31.45
C SER A 455 -8.71 4.51 -30.15
N MET A 456 -9.21 3.34 -29.71
CA MET A 456 -8.66 2.63 -28.56
C MET A 456 -7.19 2.27 -28.75
N MET A 457 -6.81 1.77 -29.94
CA MET A 457 -5.41 1.44 -30.24
C MET A 457 -4.48 2.68 -30.20
N VAL A 458 -4.92 3.81 -30.74
CA VAL A 458 -4.14 5.07 -30.70
C VAL A 458 -3.94 5.54 -29.26
N GLN A 459 -4.99 5.49 -28.43
CA GLN A 459 -4.88 5.82 -27.01
C GLN A 459 -3.91 4.88 -26.28
N TYR A 460 -3.98 3.57 -26.55
CA TYR A 460 -3.07 2.60 -25.92
C TYR A 460 -1.62 2.85 -26.29
N GLN A 461 -1.34 3.25 -27.54
CA GLN A 461 0.00 3.63 -27.97
C GLN A 461 0.49 4.88 -27.24
N GLY A 462 -0.36 5.93 -27.13
CA GLY A 462 -0.02 7.14 -26.39
C GLY A 462 0.33 6.85 -24.92
N ALA A 463 -0.46 6.00 -24.26
CA ALA A 463 -0.17 5.56 -22.90
C ALA A 463 1.13 4.74 -22.80
N LEU A 464 1.41 3.84 -23.76
CA LEU A 464 2.68 3.11 -23.83
C LEU A 464 3.88 4.05 -23.95
N ASP A 465 3.78 5.08 -24.78
CA ASP A 465 4.84 6.07 -24.96
C ASP A 465 5.10 6.85 -23.65
N ALA A 466 4.04 7.23 -22.93
CA ALA A 466 4.14 7.86 -21.62
C ALA A 466 4.79 6.92 -20.56
N ILE A 467 4.39 5.64 -20.53
CA ILE A 467 5.00 4.63 -19.63
C ILE A 467 6.48 4.42 -19.96
N ASN A 468 6.84 4.34 -21.25
CA ASN A 468 8.22 4.19 -21.70
C ASN A 468 9.09 5.39 -21.31
N GLY A 469 8.57 6.62 -21.48
CA GLY A 469 9.25 7.84 -21.03
C GLY A 469 9.49 7.85 -19.51
N LYS A 470 8.47 7.47 -18.72
CA LYS A 470 8.59 7.31 -17.26
C LYS A 470 9.63 6.24 -16.90
N ASN A 471 9.63 5.09 -17.57
CA ASN A 471 10.60 4.02 -17.37
C ASN A 471 12.04 4.46 -17.64
N ALA A 472 12.29 5.16 -18.75
CA ALA A 472 13.63 5.66 -19.07
C ALA A 472 14.16 6.62 -18.00
N ARG A 473 13.30 7.49 -17.45
CA ARG A 473 13.64 8.36 -16.32
C ARG A 473 13.98 7.54 -15.08
N LEU A 474 13.17 6.54 -14.72
CA LEU A 474 13.37 5.71 -13.54
C LEU A 474 14.63 4.82 -13.65
N GLN A 475 14.92 4.27 -14.83
CA GLN A 475 16.18 3.56 -15.12
C GLN A 475 17.38 4.50 -14.96
N SER A 476 17.27 5.73 -15.44
CA SER A 476 18.31 6.75 -15.21
C SER A 476 18.50 7.05 -13.72
N MET A 477 17.43 7.10 -12.94
CA MET A 477 17.49 7.31 -11.49
C MET A 477 18.14 6.13 -10.76
N GLU A 478 17.82 4.90 -11.17
CA GLU A 478 18.38 3.66 -10.63
C GLU A 478 19.87 3.56 -10.93
N ALA A 479 20.26 3.75 -12.18
CA ALA A 479 21.66 3.70 -12.59
C ALA A 479 22.51 4.74 -11.84
N ARG A 480 21.95 5.93 -11.57
CA ARG A 480 22.60 6.98 -10.76
C ARG A 480 22.86 6.57 -9.31
N LEU A 481 22.09 5.63 -8.73
CA LEU A 481 22.38 5.12 -7.38
C LEU A 481 23.72 4.39 -7.32
N HIS A 482 24.13 3.80 -8.44
CA HIS A 482 25.37 3.04 -8.56
C HIS A 482 26.53 3.86 -9.13
N VAL A 483 26.36 5.18 -9.30
CA VAL A 483 27.40 6.08 -9.80
C VAL A 483 27.74 7.11 -8.72
N PRO A 484 29.03 7.31 -8.38
CA PRO A 484 29.42 8.28 -7.36
C PRO A 484 29.13 9.71 -7.83
N LYS A 485 28.56 10.53 -6.94
CA LYS A 485 28.27 11.95 -7.24
C LYS A 485 29.56 12.75 -7.48
N THR A 486 30.59 12.45 -6.70
CA THR A 486 31.93 13.02 -6.82
C THR A 486 32.94 11.91 -7.07
N LEU A 487 33.86 12.16 -8.00
CA LEU A 487 34.88 11.23 -8.43
C LEU A 487 36.26 11.71 -7.96
N ASP A 488 37.01 10.80 -7.34
CA ASP A 488 38.41 10.99 -7.00
C ASP A 488 39.27 10.51 -8.19
N GLU A 489 39.80 11.47 -8.94
CA GLU A 489 40.66 11.21 -10.11
C GLU A 489 41.90 10.39 -9.74
N SER A 490 42.49 10.62 -8.56
CA SER A 490 43.68 9.90 -8.12
C SER A 490 43.37 8.44 -7.84
N LYS A 491 42.22 8.16 -7.24
CA LYS A 491 41.72 6.79 -7.05
C LYS A 491 41.40 6.13 -8.39
N LEU A 492 40.75 6.85 -9.31
CA LEU A 492 40.43 6.32 -10.64
C LEU A 492 41.70 5.95 -11.42
N LYS A 493 42.71 6.85 -11.48
CA LYS A 493 44.00 6.60 -12.15
C LYS A 493 44.68 5.33 -11.65
N LYS A 494 44.61 5.06 -10.35
CA LYS A 494 45.18 3.83 -9.75
C LYS A 494 44.41 2.57 -10.16
N LEU A 495 43.10 2.65 -10.30
CA LEU A 495 42.26 1.50 -10.67
C LEU A 495 42.25 1.21 -12.17
N THR A 496 42.65 2.18 -13.00
CA THR A 496 42.75 2.07 -14.46
C THR A 496 44.19 2.02 -14.96
N SER A 497 45.20 1.83 -14.10
CA SER A 497 46.61 1.81 -14.51
C SER A 497 47.02 0.55 -15.26
N GLU A 498 46.26 -0.54 -15.14
CA GLU A 498 46.48 -1.79 -15.88
C GLU A 498 46.12 -1.64 -17.36
N ALA A 499 46.92 -2.21 -18.25
CA ALA A 499 46.75 -2.06 -19.71
C ALA A 499 45.35 -2.45 -20.21
N MET A 500 44.71 -3.47 -19.64
CA MET A 500 43.35 -3.88 -19.98
C MET A 500 42.25 -2.92 -19.49
N LYS A 501 42.56 -2.08 -18.49
CA LYS A 501 41.60 -1.15 -17.85
C LYS A 501 41.85 0.31 -18.22
N ALA A 502 42.96 0.63 -18.89
CA ALA A 502 43.32 1.98 -19.29
C ALA A 502 42.24 2.69 -20.10
N GLN A 503 41.57 1.96 -21.02
CA GLN A 503 40.47 2.48 -21.83
C GLN A 503 39.28 3.00 -21.00
N TYR A 504 39.09 2.50 -19.78
CA TYR A 504 37.97 2.90 -18.94
C TYR A 504 38.19 4.27 -18.29
N TYR A 505 39.43 4.76 -18.22
CA TYR A 505 39.73 6.05 -17.62
C TYR A 505 39.02 7.20 -18.35
N ASP A 506 39.23 7.30 -19.67
CA ASP A 506 38.66 8.37 -20.49
C ASP A 506 37.12 8.27 -20.56
N ILE A 507 36.60 7.03 -20.63
CA ILE A 507 35.17 6.75 -20.66
C ILE A 507 34.49 7.20 -19.35
N VAL A 508 35.15 7.04 -18.21
CA VAL A 508 34.62 7.53 -16.93
C VAL A 508 34.74 9.06 -16.88
N MET A 509 35.92 9.62 -17.15
CA MET A 509 36.19 11.06 -16.99
C MET A 509 35.33 11.95 -17.88
N GLN A 510 35.00 11.54 -19.11
CA GLN A 510 34.14 12.33 -20.01
C GLN A 510 32.73 12.58 -19.43
N ASN A 511 32.30 11.82 -18.42
CA ASN A 511 30.99 11.94 -17.78
C ASN A 511 30.98 12.84 -16.53
N TYR A 512 32.14 13.37 -16.13
CA TYR A 512 32.27 14.29 -15.00
C TYR A 512 32.74 15.68 -15.45
N THR A 513 32.48 16.66 -14.61
CA THR A 513 32.88 18.06 -14.77
C THR A 513 33.71 18.48 -13.57
N GLU A 514 34.83 19.16 -13.83
CA GLU A 514 35.71 19.67 -12.77
C GLU A 514 34.97 20.71 -11.94
N ILE A 515 34.98 20.53 -10.62
CA ILE A 515 34.48 21.48 -9.62
C ILE A 515 35.60 21.78 -8.62
N THR A 516 35.64 23.03 -8.16
CA THR A 516 36.58 23.45 -7.11
C THR A 516 35.81 23.53 -5.80
N ASN A 517 36.18 22.71 -4.81
CA ASN A 517 35.59 22.72 -3.49
C ASN A 517 36.71 22.68 -2.44
N ASP A 518 36.76 23.65 -1.54
CA ASP A 518 37.79 23.77 -0.47
C ASP A 518 39.25 23.54 -0.95
N ASP A 519 39.67 24.24 -2.01
CA ASP A 519 41.03 24.15 -2.61
C ASP A 519 41.45 22.76 -3.13
N LYS A 520 40.50 21.82 -3.27
CA LYS A 520 40.72 20.52 -3.92
C LYS A 520 39.96 20.44 -5.26
N LYS A 521 40.63 19.85 -6.26
CA LYS A 521 40.01 19.49 -7.53
C LYS A 521 39.17 18.23 -7.32
N GLU A 522 37.86 18.37 -7.44
CA GLU A 522 36.93 17.25 -7.48
C GLU A 522 36.20 17.21 -8.82
N TYR A 523 35.66 16.04 -9.17
CA TYR A 523 34.92 15.85 -10.42
C TYR A 523 33.48 15.49 -10.09
N ALA A 524 32.53 16.36 -10.43
CA ALA A 524 31.10 16.15 -10.21
C ALA A 524 30.44 15.50 -11.42
N LEU A 525 29.55 14.54 -11.20
CA LEU A 525 28.82 13.85 -12.26
C LEU A 525 27.94 14.83 -13.05
N LYS A 526 27.96 14.76 -14.38
CA LYS A 526 27.11 15.59 -15.23
C LYS A 526 25.61 15.32 -14.97
N THR A 527 24.82 16.38 -14.96
CA THR A 527 23.38 16.32 -14.64
C THR A 527 22.55 15.70 -15.77
N ASN A 528 22.92 15.93 -17.04
CA ASN A 528 22.12 15.55 -18.21
C ASN A 528 22.55 14.23 -18.90
N LEU A 529 23.01 13.23 -18.13
CA LEU A 529 23.35 11.91 -18.68
C LEU A 529 22.09 11.04 -18.87
N ASN A 530 22.04 10.30 -19.98
CA ASN A 530 20.98 9.32 -20.26
C ASN A 530 21.20 7.99 -19.51
N ALA A 531 20.16 7.16 -19.41
CA ALA A 531 20.19 5.89 -18.68
C ALA A 531 21.33 4.97 -19.15
N GLU A 532 21.46 4.76 -20.45
CA GLU A 532 22.47 3.86 -21.04
C GLU A 532 23.90 4.27 -20.68
N THR A 533 24.20 5.57 -20.70
CA THR A 533 25.52 6.09 -20.30
C THR A 533 25.77 5.86 -18.82
N LEU A 534 24.76 6.06 -17.97
CA LEU A 534 24.87 5.85 -16.52
C LEU A 534 25.02 4.37 -16.16
N GLU A 535 24.29 3.47 -16.83
CA GLU A 535 24.43 2.03 -16.67
C GLU A 535 25.81 1.55 -17.11
N THR A 536 26.29 2.03 -18.26
CA THR A 536 27.64 1.75 -18.75
C THR A 536 28.68 2.22 -17.74
N LEU A 537 28.52 3.43 -17.21
CA LEU A 537 29.41 4.01 -16.20
C LEU A 537 29.39 3.19 -14.90
N ALA A 538 28.22 2.81 -14.40
CA ALA A 538 28.05 1.97 -13.22
C ALA A 538 28.72 0.60 -13.39
N ASN A 539 28.55 -0.04 -14.55
CA ASN A 539 29.18 -1.32 -14.88
C ASN A 539 30.70 -1.20 -14.94
N ILE A 540 31.23 -0.17 -15.60
CA ILE A 540 32.67 0.10 -15.66
C ILE A 540 33.22 0.29 -14.24
N LEU A 541 32.56 1.10 -13.42
CA LEU A 541 32.98 1.37 -12.04
C LEU A 541 32.96 0.11 -11.17
N LYS A 542 32.03 -0.82 -11.38
CA LYS A 542 32.03 -2.16 -10.76
C LYS A 542 33.21 -3.01 -11.23
N VAL A 543 33.43 -3.09 -12.55
CA VAL A 543 34.49 -3.90 -13.17
C VAL A 543 35.89 -3.45 -12.73
N ILE A 544 36.13 -2.15 -12.61
CA ILE A 544 37.42 -1.62 -12.14
C ILE A 544 37.54 -1.63 -10.60
N GLY A 545 36.50 -2.06 -9.87
CA GLY A 545 36.49 -2.14 -8.41
C GLY A 545 36.42 -0.78 -7.70
N TYR A 546 35.92 0.26 -8.38
CA TYR A 546 35.77 1.58 -7.77
C TYR A 546 34.64 1.61 -6.72
N ILE A 547 33.56 0.87 -7.01
CA ILE A 547 32.41 0.63 -6.14
C ILE A 547 32.31 -0.86 -5.80
N LYS A 548 31.84 -1.20 -4.59
CA LYS A 548 31.62 -2.60 -4.19
C LYS A 548 30.46 -3.19 -5.00
N ALA A 549 30.62 -4.45 -5.42
CA ALA A 549 29.61 -5.23 -6.13
C ALA A 549 28.38 -5.48 -5.27
#